data_AF-A0A0A2HVY7-F1
#
_entry.id   AF-A0A0A2HVY7-F1
#
_cell.length_a   1.000
_cell.length_b   1.000
_cell.length_c   1.000
_cell.angle_alpha   90.00
_cell.angle_beta   90.00
_cell.angle_gamma   90.00
#
_symmetry.space_group_name_H-M   'P 1'
#
loop_
_entity.id
_entity.type
_entity.pdbx_description
1 polymer ?
#
loop_
_entity_poly.entity_id
_entity_poly.type
_entity_poly.pdbx_seq_one_letter_code
_entity_poly.pdbx_strand_id
1 'polypeptide(L)'
;PTNPTTRVIATFAANSWETDKNGNNVIVYHLKNVNKSMYFRLRGTNLAPDTQYETDNAGNPLPDALVTQNLGIDGAQEAWNDLWFYSNPIFVSIK
;
A
#
# COMPACT_ATOMS: atom_id res chain seq x y z
N PRO A 1 1.48 0.68 -19.79
CA PRO A 1 0.46 -0.39 -19.78
C PRO A 1 -0.18 -0.54 -18.39
N THR A 2 -1.51 -0.36 -18.28
CA THR A 2 -2.26 -0.64 -17.05
C THR A 2 -2.79 -2.06 -17.09
N ASN A 3 -2.74 -2.77 -15.97
CA ASN A 3 -3.37 -4.09 -15.86
C ASN A 3 -4.77 -3.89 -15.26
N PRO A 4 -5.86 -4.11 -16.04
CA PRO A 4 -7.22 -3.84 -15.59
C PRO A 4 -7.68 -4.77 -14.46
N THR A 5 -6.95 -5.85 -14.18
CA THR A 5 -7.28 -6.80 -13.11
C THR A 5 -6.64 -6.45 -11.77
N THR A 6 -5.64 -5.56 -11.78
CA THR A 6 -4.94 -5.11 -10.57
C THR A 6 -5.87 -4.25 -9.72
N ARG A 7 -6.00 -4.62 -8.45
CA ARG A 7 -6.84 -3.91 -7.48
C ARG A 7 -6.33 -4.13 -6.06
N VAL A 8 -6.61 -3.19 -5.17
CA VAL A 8 -6.46 -3.38 -3.72
C VAL A 8 -7.55 -4.35 -3.25
N ILE A 9 -7.15 -5.44 -2.58
CA ILE A 9 -8.09 -6.46 -2.08
C ILE A 9 -8.21 -6.46 -0.56
N ALA A 10 -7.29 -5.78 0.13
CA ALA A 10 -7.28 -5.61 1.58
C ALA A 10 -6.37 -4.41 1.93
N THR A 11 -6.76 -3.68 2.98
CA THR A 11 -5.99 -2.58 3.58
C THR A 11 -5.88 -2.86 5.07
N PHE A 12 -4.70 -2.61 5.63
CA PHE A 12 -4.40 -2.86 7.04
C PHE A 12 -3.90 -1.58 7.68
N ALA A 13 -4.39 -1.27 8.88
CA ALA A 13 -3.99 -0.10 9.68
C ALA A 13 -3.46 -0.56 11.03
N ALA A 14 -3.06 0.36 11.91
CA ALA A 14 -2.48 0.05 13.22
C ALA A 14 -3.33 -0.94 14.06
N ASN A 15 -4.66 -0.90 13.91
CA ASN A 15 -5.59 -1.82 14.58
C ASN A 15 -5.63 -3.25 13.99
N SER A 16 -4.96 -3.50 12.86
CA SER A 16 -4.90 -4.79 12.18
C SER A 16 -3.69 -5.63 12.58
N TRP A 17 -2.74 -5.03 13.30
CA TRP A 17 -1.49 -5.69 13.67
C TRP A 17 -1.64 -6.39 15.02
N GLU A 18 -1.09 -7.59 15.10
CA GLU A 18 -0.89 -8.31 16.34
C GLU A 18 0.61 -8.49 16.55
N THR A 19 1.11 -8.23 17.76
CA THR A 19 2.52 -8.47 18.08
C THR A 19 2.69 -9.94 18.47
N ASP A 20 3.54 -10.66 17.75
CA ASP A 20 3.85 -12.05 18.06
C ASP A 20 4.76 -12.16 19.30
N LYS A 21 4.97 -13.39 19.77
CA LYS A 21 5.82 -13.72 20.92
C LYS A 21 7.30 -13.35 20.74
N ASN A 22 7.74 -13.03 19.52
CA ASN A 22 9.09 -12.56 19.22
C ASN A 22 9.16 -11.04 19.06
N GLY A 23 8.04 -10.32 19.22
CA GLY A 23 7.97 -8.87 19.06
C GLY A 23 7.75 -8.40 17.62
N ASN A 24 7.46 -9.29 16.67
CA ASN A 24 7.15 -8.88 15.30
C ASN A 24 5.69 -8.43 15.20
N ASN A 25 5.42 -7.36 14.45
CA ASN A 25 4.06 -7.00 14.09
C ASN A 25 3.59 -7.86 12.92
N VAL A 26 2.50 -8.59 13.12
CA VAL A 26 1.96 -9.58 12.19
C VAL A 26 0.57 -9.18 11.75
N ILE A 27 0.30 -9.37 10.46
CA ILE A 27 -1.03 -9.24 9.84
C ILE A 27 -1.34 -10.58 9.17
N VAL A 28 -2.54 -11.12 9.43
CA VAL A 28 -3.01 -12.36 8.79
C VAL A 28 -4.21 -12.07 7.90
N TYR A 29 -4.11 -12.42 6.62
CA TYR A 29 -5.19 -12.29 5.66
C TYR A 29 -5.49 -13.62 4.97
N HIS A 30 -6.70 -14.13 5.19
CA HIS A 30 -7.16 -15.38 4.61
C HIS A 30 -7.84 -15.15 3.26
N LEU A 31 -7.16 -15.55 2.19
CA LEU A 31 -7.71 -15.51 0.84
C LEU A 31 -8.81 -16.57 0.68
N LYS A 32 -9.97 -16.15 0.18
CA LYS A 32 -11.10 -17.03 -0.12
C LYS A 32 -11.29 -17.16 -1.63
N ASN A 33 -11.85 -18.29 -2.07
CA ASN A 33 -12.26 -18.53 -3.46
C ASN A 33 -11.12 -18.35 -4.48
N VAL A 34 -9.92 -18.84 -4.16
CA VAL A 34 -8.75 -18.77 -5.04
C VAL A 34 -8.90 -19.79 -6.17
N ASN A 35 -9.48 -19.36 -7.30
CA ASN A 35 -9.81 -20.21 -8.45
C ASN A 35 -9.03 -19.89 -9.74
N LYS A 36 -8.11 -18.92 -9.67
CA LYS A 36 -7.26 -18.49 -10.79
C LYS A 36 -5.86 -18.21 -10.26
N SER A 37 -4.84 -18.42 -11.08
CA SER A 37 -3.48 -17.99 -10.77
C SER A 37 -3.42 -16.46 -10.67
N MET A 38 -2.65 -15.96 -9.71
CA MET A 38 -2.52 -14.53 -9.43
C MET A 38 -1.18 -14.24 -8.74
N TYR A 39 -0.89 -12.96 -8.51
CA TYR A 39 0.20 -12.56 -7.64
C TYR A 39 -0.30 -11.51 -6.66
N PHE A 40 0.37 -11.45 -5.51
CA PHE A 40 0.16 -10.45 -4.49
C PHE A 40 1.39 -9.58 -4.36
N ARG A 41 1.18 -8.30 -4.12
CA ARG A 41 2.23 -7.37 -3.73
C ARG A 41 1.73 -6.59 -2.54
N LEU A 42 2.54 -6.50 -1.50
CA LEU A 42 2.28 -5.58 -0.41
C LEU A 42 2.87 -4.22 -0.78
N ARG A 43 2.13 -3.17 -0.46
CA ARG A 43 2.69 -1.82 -0.36
C ARG A 43 2.28 -1.24 0.98
N GLY A 44 3.02 -0.25 1.44
CA GLY A 44 2.60 0.54 2.58
C GLY A 44 3.22 1.93 2.53
N THR A 45 2.63 2.80 3.34
CA THR A 45 3.06 4.19 3.51
C THR A 45 2.89 4.59 4.97
N ASN A 46 3.63 5.61 5.39
CA ASN A 46 3.41 6.31 6.66
C ASN A 46 2.20 7.25 6.61
N LEU A 47 1.61 7.51 5.44
CA LEU A 47 0.49 8.41 5.24
C LEU A 47 -0.85 7.73 5.56
N ALA A 48 -1.77 8.48 6.18
CA ALA A 48 -3.15 8.04 6.35
C ALA A 48 -3.91 8.12 5.01
N PRO A 49 -5.02 7.37 4.83
CA PRO A 49 -5.98 7.65 3.76
C PRO A 49 -6.50 9.10 3.84
N ASP A 50 -6.87 9.67 2.68
CA ASP A 50 -7.32 11.07 2.55
C ASP A 50 -6.28 12.11 3.03
N THR A 51 -4.98 11.79 3.00
CA THR A 51 -3.95 12.81 3.23
C THR A 51 -3.94 13.77 2.05
N GLN A 52 -4.17 15.05 2.33
CA GLN A 52 -4.35 16.08 1.31
C GLN A 52 -3.20 16.08 0.29
N TYR A 53 -3.55 15.97 -0.99
CA TYR A 53 -2.63 15.90 -2.15
C TYR A 53 -1.74 14.66 -2.25
N GLU A 54 -1.74 13.80 -1.23
CA GLU A 54 -0.85 12.63 -1.11
C GLU A 54 -1.58 11.31 -1.39
N THR A 55 -2.77 11.13 -0.78
CA THR A 55 -3.54 9.88 -0.89
C THR A 55 -5.02 10.14 -1.12
N ASP A 56 -5.66 9.22 -1.86
CA ASP A 56 -7.13 9.20 -1.97
C ASP A 56 -7.80 8.57 -0.74
N ASN A 57 -9.14 8.49 -0.76
CA ASN A 57 -9.95 7.92 0.32
C ASN A 57 -9.71 6.43 0.60
N ALA A 58 -9.10 5.73 -0.35
CA ALA A 58 -8.73 4.34 -0.22
C ALA A 58 -7.23 4.18 0.14
N GLY A 59 -6.50 5.28 0.32
CA GLY A 59 -5.08 5.29 0.60
C GLY A 59 -4.22 4.96 -0.61
N ASN A 60 -4.71 5.14 -1.84
CA ASN A 60 -3.87 5.06 -3.05
C ASN A 60 -3.05 6.34 -3.19
N PRO A 61 -1.80 6.25 -3.68
CA PRO A 61 -0.99 7.44 -3.94
C PRO A 61 -1.64 8.30 -5.02
N LEU A 62 -1.65 9.60 -4.80
CA LEU A 62 -1.98 10.61 -5.78
C LEU A 62 -0.72 11.01 -6.58
N PRO A 63 -0.86 11.75 -7.69
CA PRO A 63 0.29 12.27 -8.41
C PRO A 63 1.12 13.23 -7.56
N ASP A 64 2.41 12.93 -7.45
CA ASP A 64 3.47 13.70 -6.77
C ASP A 64 3.38 15.22 -7.01
N ALA A 65 3.16 15.62 -8.26
CA ALA A 65 3.04 17.03 -8.65
C ALA A 65 1.94 17.82 -7.92
N LEU A 66 0.93 17.16 -7.31
CA LEU A 66 -0.08 17.84 -6.51
C LEU A 66 0.52 18.46 -5.24
N VAL A 67 1.47 17.79 -4.58
CA VAL A 67 2.14 18.32 -3.40
C VAL A 67 3.05 19.48 -3.80
N THR A 68 3.87 19.30 -4.84
CA THR A 68 4.73 20.38 -5.37
C THR A 68 3.93 21.63 -5.75
N GLN A 69 2.82 21.46 -6.48
CA GLN A 69 2.04 22.60 -6.99
C GLN A 69 1.22 23.31 -5.92
N ASN A 70 0.69 22.58 -4.94
CA ASN A 70 -0.23 23.16 -3.96
C ASN A 70 0.45 23.54 -2.64
N LEU A 71 1.55 22.87 -2.28
CA LEU A 71 2.27 23.08 -1.02
C LEU A 71 3.70 23.63 -1.21
N GLY A 72 4.25 23.56 -2.43
CA GLY A 72 5.62 24.03 -2.70
C GLY A 72 6.70 23.16 -2.03
N ILE A 73 6.36 21.91 -1.69
CA ILE A 73 7.27 20.93 -1.10
C ILE A 73 7.78 20.02 -2.23
N ASP A 74 9.09 19.78 -2.27
CA ASP A 74 9.75 18.93 -3.27
C ASP A 74 11.05 18.34 -2.69
N GLY A 75 11.62 17.36 -3.37
CA GLY A 75 12.95 16.83 -3.15
C GLY A 75 13.05 16.03 -1.84
N ALA A 76 14.13 16.23 -1.10
CA ALA A 76 14.40 15.43 0.10
C ALA A 76 13.33 15.61 1.19
N GLN A 77 12.73 16.80 1.30
CA GLN A 77 11.71 17.05 2.32
C GLN A 77 10.41 16.29 2.00
N GLU A 78 10.00 16.27 0.73
CA GLU A 78 8.85 15.49 0.27
C GLU A 78 9.11 14.00 0.52
N ALA A 79 10.24 13.49 0.02
CA ALA A 79 10.61 12.07 0.13
C ALA A 79 10.63 11.52 1.57
N TRP A 80 10.92 12.35 2.58
CA TRP A 80 10.85 11.95 3.99
C TRP A 80 9.44 12.03 4.59
N ASN A 81 8.57 12.86 4.02
CA ASN A 81 7.18 12.99 4.44
C ASN A 81 6.30 11.86 3.88
N ASP A 82 6.58 11.37 2.67
CA ASP A 82 5.71 10.46 1.91
C ASP A 82 6.35 9.07 1.67
N LEU A 83 6.91 8.45 2.70
CA LEU A 83 7.59 7.15 2.54
C LEU A 83 6.65 6.07 2.00
N TRP A 84 7.05 5.44 0.90
CA TRP A 84 6.41 4.26 0.32
C TRP A 84 7.36 3.06 0.28
N PHE A 85 6.84 1.88 0.58
CA PHE A 85 7.54 0.62 0.32
C PHE A 85 6.69 -0.32 -0.51
N TYR A 86 7.37 -1.20 -1.24
CA TYR A 86 6.75 -2.25 -2.05
C TYR A 86 7.49 -3.56 -1.83
N SER A 87 6.75 -4.62 -1.50
CA SER A 87 7.34 -5.95 -1.38
C SER A 87 7.70 -6.52 -2.75
N ASN A 88 8.50 -7.58 -2.76
CA ASN A 88 8.56 -8.45 -3.93
C ASN A 88 7.20 -9.14 -4.13
N PRO A 89 6.81 -9.42 -5.39
CA PRO A 89 5.58 -10.12 -5.68
C PRO A 89 5.64 -11.58 -5.19
N ILE A 90 4.53 -12.06 -4.64
CA ILE A 90 4.32 -13.46 -4.27
C ILE A 90 3.36 -14.06 -5.30
N PHE A 91 3.82 -15.06 -6.06
CA PHE A 91 3.02 -15.71 -7.09
C PHE A 91 2.28 -16.93 -6.54
N VAL A 92 0.99 -17.04 -6.87
CA VAL A 92 0.15 -18.20 -6.54
C VAL A 92 -0.34 -18.81 -7.85
N SER A 93 -0.04 -20.09 -8.04
CA SER A 93 -0.47 -20.86 -9.20
C SER A 93 -1.52 -21.88 -8.81
N ILE A 94 -2.63 -21.91 -9.55
CA ILE A 94 -3.67 -22.94 -9.41
C ILE A 94 -3.47 -23.97 -10.52
N LYS A 95 -3.52 -25.25 -10.16
CA LYS A 95 -3.43 -26.38 -11.08
C LYS A 95 -4.81 -26.97 -11.32
#